data_AF-A0A2N2NJ53-F1
#
_entry.id   AF-A0A2N2NJ53-F1
#
_cell.length_a   1.000
_cell.length_b   1.000
_cell.length_c   1.000
_cell.angle_alpha   90.00
_cell.angle_beta   90.00
_cell.angle_gamma   90.00
#
_symmetry.space_group_name_H-M   'P 1'
#
loop_
_entity.id
_entity.type
_entity.pdbx_description
1 polymer ?
#
loop_
_entity_poly.entity_id
_entity_poly.type
_entity_poly.pdbx_seq_one_letter_code
_entity_poly.pdbx_strand_id
1 'polypeptide(L)'
;MKIYEIDGKKYRLPNELSEFQIQMYVHLINWKWAHLTQEPGLYKHIPYDALLPDEIKAQHYPLYDPIKERFLDHQQKFQFKSHKFLGHMASSQAACVNLFLPLLKDPLIAAKVLGSVKTDLHEIAINYLDMGYRIEFWDEPDNVLNDHTNVSGTDADIAIAYYDHQGDLNLWLIEHKLTEAEFTTCGGFKSLGRTISHTCAPASAILDNKKLCYYHSRCNFRYWDITLQDTSPFDAGHIRAYNECPFKGGMNQLWRNQLLATSLEASTSSKWPYKKVYFSVVYHPRNDSLQPTISEYKNLIGFNDRFFEFSSDKLINQAKDINDPELNEWVRWYQELYYF
;
A
#
# COMPACT_ATOMS: atom_id res chain seq x y z
N MET A 1 0.42 -10.15 -24.18
CA MET A 1 0.69 -8.72 -24.39
C MET A 1 0.21 -8.34 -25.77
N LYS A 2 -0.49 -7.22 -25.90
CA LYS A 2 -0.90 -6.64 -27.19
C LYS A 2 0.11 -5.57 -27.59
N ILE A 3 0.39 -5.47 -28.88
CA ILE A 3 1.21 -4.39 -29.43
C ILE A 3 0.30 -3.20 -29.69
N TYR A 4 0.64 -2.06 -29.10
CA TYR A 4 0.02 -0.76 -29.33
C TYR A 4 0.99 0.11 -30.11
N GLU A 5 0.50 0.86 -31.09
CA GLU A 5 1.29 1.88 -31.79
C GLU A 5 0.83 3.25 -31.30
N ILE A 6 1.74 3.99 -30.65
CA ILE A 6 1.49 5.29 -30.03
C ILE A 6 2.65 6.19 -30.44
N ASP A 7 2.35 7.33 -31.06
CA ASP A 7 3.34 8.29 -31.57
C ASP A 7 4.47 7.66 -32.42
N GLY A 8 4.11 6.68 -33.26
CA GLY A 8 5.03 5.97 -34.15
C GLY A 8 5.94 4.95 -33.46
N LYS A 9 5.78 4.71 -32.15
CA LYS A 9 6.49 3.68 -31.38
C LYS A 9 5.57 2.52 -31.05
N LYS A 10 6.14 1.30 -30.99
CA LYS A 10 5.41 0.06 -30.67
C LYS A 10 5.67 -0.34 -29.23
N TYR A 11 4.59 -0.54 -28.47
CA TYR A 11 4.61 -0.90 -27.05
C TYR A 11 3.91 -2.24 -26.82
N ARG A 12 4.54 -3.16 -26.08
CA ARG A 12 3.95 -4.42 -25.62
C ARG A 12 3.30 -4.19 -24.25
N LEU A 13 1.99 -3.95 -24.24
CA LEU A 13 1.23 -3.66 -23.02
C LEU A 13 0.28 -4.81 -22.65
N PRO A 14 -0.18 -4.87 -21.38
CA PRO A 14 -1.32 -5.68 -20.98
C PRO A 14 -2.57 -5.40 -21.81
N ASN A 15 -3.50 -6.36 -21.75
CA ASN A 15 -4.85 -6.16 -22.26
C ASN A 15 -5.67 -5.38 -21.21
N GLU A 16 -6.70 -4.66 -21.64
CA GLU A 16 -7.69 -4.04 -20.74
C GLU A 16 -7.09 -3.01 -19.76
N LEU A 17 -6.28 -2.09 -20.29
CA LEU A 17 -5.81 -0.93 -19.53
C LEU A 17 -6.78 0.24 -19.67
N SER A 18 -7.00 0.98 -18.58
CA SER A 18 -7.62 2.31 -18.64
C SER A 18 -6.72 3.31 -19.37
N GLU A 19 -7.27 4.46 -19.77
CA GLU A 19 -6.48 5.51 -20.42
C GLU A 19 -5.31 5.97 -19.53
N PHE A 20 -5.57 6.21 -18.24
CA PHE A 20 -4.52 6.55 -17.27
C PHE A 20 -3.42 5.48 -17.22
N GLN A 21 -3.80 4.20 -17.16
CA GLN A 21 -2.83 3.11 -17.14
C GLN A 21 -2.02 3.06 -18.44
N ILE A 22 -2.63 3.24 -19.61
CA ILE A 22 -1.89 3.28 -20.88
C ILE A 22 -0.84 4.39 -20.84
N GLN A 23 -1.23 5.61 -20.45
CA GLN A 23 -0.33 6.75 -20.41
C GLN A 23 0.83 6.51 -19.42
N MET A 24 0.52 6.01 -18.22
CA MET A 24 1.53 5.70 -17.21
C MET A 24 2.50 4.60 -17.67
N TYR A 25 1.99 3.53 -18.29
CA TYR A 25 2.84 2.46 -18.81
C TYR A 25 3.75 2.95 -19.94
N VAL A 26 3.23 3.74 -20.88
CA VAL A 26 4.02 4.32 -21.97
C VAL A 26 5.11 5.23 -21.41
N HIS A 27 4.77 6.08 -20.44
CA HIS A 27 5.74 6.94 -19.76
C HIS A 27 6.86 6.12 -19.08
N LEU A 28 6.50 5.15 -18.26
CA LEU A 28 7.45 4.27 -17.55
C LEU A 28 8.35 3.47 -18.50
N ILE A 29 7.81 2.99 -19.62
CA ILE A 29 8.58 2.30 -20.67
C ILE A 29 9.54 3.26 -21.36
N ASN A 30 9.09 4.47 -21.70
CA ASN A 30 9.95 5.48 -22.31
C ASN A 30 11.10 5.88 -21.37
N TRP A 31 10.82 6.04 -20.07
CA TRP A 31 11.86 6.29 -19.07
C TRP A 31 12.86 5.13 -19.03
N LYS A 32 12.37 3.88 -18.93
CA LYS A 32 13.25 2.69 -18.97
C LYS A 32 14.14 2.68 -20.22
N TRP A 33 13.58 2.97 -21.40
CA TRP A 33 14.32 3.01 -22.65
C TRP A 33 15.38 4.11 -22.73
N ALA A 34 15.14 5.24 -22.07
CA ALA A 34 16.07 6.37 -22.04
C ALA A 34 17.19 6.19 -21.02
N HIS A 35 16.90 5.59 -19.86
CA HIS A 35 17.83 5.59 -18.72
C HIS A 35 18.43 4.22 -18.38
N LEU A 36 17.78 3.11 -18.76
CA LEU A 36 18.22 1.77 -18.36
C LEU A 36 18.53 0.86 -19.56
N THR A 37 17.51 0.54 -20.37
CA THR A 37 17.64 -0.39 -21.49
C THR A 37 16.40 -0.39 -22.38
N GLN A 38 16.59 -0.64 -23.68
CA GLN A 38 15.50 -0.91 -24.62
C GLN A 38 15.03 -2.37 -24.61
N GLU A 39 15.84 -3.28 -24.06
CA GLU A 39 15.54 -4.71 -24.05
C GLU A 39 14.34 -5.02 -23.13
N PRO A 40 13.35 -5.79 -23.60
CA PRO A 40 12.22 -6.21 -22.78
C PRO A 40 12.62 -7.32 -21.81
N GLY A 41 11.96 -7.37 -20.64
CA GLY A 41 11.95 -8.56 -19.81
C GLY A 41 10.99 -9.62 -20.35
N LEU A 42 11.06 -10.83 -19.79
CA LEU A 42 10.17 -11.94 -20.18
C LEU A 42 9.15 -12.24 -19.08
N TYR A 43 7.86 -12.21 -19.43
CA TYR A 43 6.78 -12.72 -18.58
C TYR A 43 6.21 -13.99 -19.20
N LYS A 44 6.39 -15.15 -18.55
CA LYS A 44 6.01 -16.46 -19.10
C LYS A 44 6.56 -16.68 -20.52
N HIS A 45 7.83 -16.34 -20.74
CA HIS A 45 8.52 -16.38 -22.03
C HIS A 45 8.01 -15.40 -23.10
N ILE A 46 7.08 -14.50 -22.75
CA ILE A 46 6.58 -13.46 -23.66
C ILE A 46 7.30 -12.14 -23.36
N PRO A 47 7.88 -11.46 -24.36
CA PRO A 47 8.48 -10.14 -24.18
C PRO A 47 7.49 -9.12 -23.64
N TYR A 48 7.94 -8.35 -22.65
CA TYR A 48 7.16 -7.33 -21.98
C TYR A 48 7.99 -6.09 -21.68
N ASP A 49 7.65 -4.98 -22.34
CA ASP A 49 8.51 -3.78 -22.35
C ASP A 49 8.60 -3.10 -20.98
N ALA A 50 7.54 -3.15 -20.16
CA ALA A 50 7.52 -2.62 -18.80
C ALA A 50 8.26 -3.51 -17.78
N LEU A 51 8.67 -4.73 -18.17
CA LEU A 51 9.47 -5.60 -17.32
C LEU A 51 10.95 -5.41 -17.64
N LEU A 52 11.80 -5.35 -16.62
CA LEU A 52 13.25 -5.27 -16.78
C LEU A 52 13.86 -6.64 -17.15
N PRO A 53 14.91 -6.70 -17.99
CA PRO A 53 15.73 -7.90 -18.17
C PRO A 53 16.40 -8.32 -16.84
N ASP A 54 16.72 -9.61 -16.70
CA ASP A 54 17.19 -10.17 -15.43
C ASP A 54 18.51 -9.56 -14.96
N GLU A 55 19.39 -9.15 -15.88
CA GLU A 55 20.65 -8.45 -15.58
C GLU A 55 20.42 -7.08 -14.95
N ILE A 56 19.34 -6.39 -15.36
CA ILE A 56 18.95 -5.08 -14.81
C ILE A 56 18.20 -5.27 -13.49
N LYS A 57 17.39 -6.33 -13.37
CA LYS A 57 16.75 -6.70 -12.10
C LYS A 57 17.77 -7.05 -11.02
N ALA A 58 18.87 -7.72 -11.37
CA ALA A 58 19.94 -8.07 -10.44
C ALA A 58 20.65 -6.85 -9.84
N GLN A 59 20.51 -5.68 -10.48
CA GLN A 59 20.99 -4.39 -9.98
C GLN A 59 19.93 -3.63 -9.17
N HIS A 60 18.80 -4.28 -8.85
CA HIS A 60 17.70 -3.74 -8.06
C HIS A 60 16.95 -2.56 -8.67
N TYR A 61 16.99 -2.38 -10.00
CA TYR A 61 16.10 -1.41 -10.64
C TYR A 61 14.62 -1.86 -10.58
N PRO A 62 13.66 -0.92 -10.52
CA PRO A 62 13.79 0.53 -10.69
C PRO A 62 13.94 1.30 -9.35
N LEU A 63 14.57 0.71 -8.33
CA LEU A 63 14.86 1.45 -7.10
C LEU A 63 15.81 2.62 -7.38
N TYR A 64 15.58 3.75 -6.72
CA TYR A 64 16.48 4.89 -6.71
C TYR A 64 17.84 4.46 -6.14
N ASP A 65 18.92 4.75 -6.85
CA ASP A 65 20.25 4.20 -6.51
C ASP A 65 20.66 4.48 -5.05
N PRO A 66 20.51 5.71 -4.52
CA PRO A 66 20.86 6.03 -3.12
C PRO A 66 20.11 5.26 -2.02
N ILE A 67 18.99 4.57 -2.32
CA ILE A 67 18.24 3.81 -1.31
C ILE A 67 18.44 2.29 -1.39
N LYS A 68 19.16 1.79 -2.40
CA LYS A 68 19.30 0.34 -2.64
C LYS A 68 19.93 -0.39 -1.47
N GLU A 69 21.04 0.13 -0.94
CA GLU A 69 21.71 -0.45 0.23
C GLU A 69 20.77 -0.49 1.44
N ARG A 70 20.14 0.64 1.75
CA ARG A 70 19.20 0.73 2.87
C ARG A 70 18.01 -0.23 2.73
N PHE A 71 17.47 -0.40 1.53
CA PHE A 71 16.39 -1.34 1.23
C PHE A 71 16.83 -2.79 1.47
N LEU A 72 18.02 -3.17 0.99
CA LEU A 72 18.56 -4.53 1.16
C LEU A 72 18.87 -4.83 2.62
N ASP A 73 19.47 -3.89 3.34
CA ASP A 73 19.73 -4.02 4.78
C ASP A 73 18.43 -4.18 5.57
N HIS A 74 17.38 -3.42 5.20
CA HIS A 74 16.07 -3.56 5.80
C HIS A 74 15.48 -4.96 5.55
N GLN A 75 15.54 -5.43 4.31
CA GLN A 75 15.00 -6.73 3.91
C GLN A 75 15.72 -7.91 4.58
N GLN A 76 17.02 -7.79 4.85
CA GLN A 76 17.76 -8.81 5.59
C GLN A 76 17.30 -8.92 7.05
N LYS A 77 17.01 -7.78 7.69
CA LYS A 77 16.52 -7.72 9.08
C LYS A 77 15.06 -8.16 9.20
N PHE A 78 14.22 -7.69 8.28
CA PHE A 78 12.79 -7.95 8.24
C PHE A 78 12.49 -8.64 6.92
N GLN A 79 12.38 -9.97 6.98
CA GLN A 79 12.15 -10.75 5.78
C GLN A 79 10.75 -10.47 5.24
N PHE A 80 10.69 -9.71 4.17
CA PHE A 80 9.53 -9.61 3.31
C PHE A 80 9.90 -10.11 1.92
N LYS A 81 8.91 -10.65 1.22
CA LYS A 81 9.13 -11.14 -0.14
C LYS A 81 9.29 -9.95 -1.05
N SER A 82 10.47 -9.79 -1.66
CA SER A 82 10.56 -8.98 -2.89
C SER A 82 9.51 -9.52 -3.84
N HIS A 83 8.54 -8.66 -4.20
CA HIS A 83 7.47 -9.09 -5.07
C HIS A 83 8.10 -9.62 -6.37
N LYS A 84 7.52 -10.66 -6.99
CA LYS A 84 8.01 -11.22 -8.27
C LYS A 84 8.17 -10.16 -9.38
N PHE A 85 7.61 -8.98 -9.14
CA PHE A 85 7.56 -7.84 -10.03
C PHE A 85 8.30 -6.61 -9.49
N LEU A 86 9.22 -6.73 -8.52
CA LEU A 86 10.07 -5.57 -8.14
C LEU A 86 10.75 -4.97 -9.38
N GLY A 87 11.21 -5.83 -10.30
CA GLY A 87 11.78 -5.45 -11.60
C GLY A 87 10.77 -5.01 -12.68
N HIS A 88 9.52 -4.74 -12.32
CA HIS A 88 8.51 -4.18 -13.23
C HIS A 88 8.45 -2.66 -13.03
N MET A 89 8.47 -1.89 -14.11
CA MET A 89 8.52 -0.42 -14.02
C MET A 89 7.30 0.18 -13.29
N ALA A 90 6.13 -0.46 -13.41
CA ALA A 90 4.90 -0.08 -12.69
C ALA A 90 4.73 -0.79 -11.32
N SER A 91 5.83 -1.22 -10.69
CA SER A 91 5.78 -1.87 -9.37
C SER A 91 5.38 -0.88 -8.28
N SER A 92 4.25 -1.14 -7.61
CA SER A 92 3.79 -0.35 -6.46
C SER A 92 4.73 -0.44 -5.26
N GLN A 93 5.29 -1.63 -4.97
CA GLN A 93 6.32 -1.80 -3.95
C GLN A 93 7.55 -0.92 -4.24
N ALA A 94 8.04 -0.91 -5.49
CA ALA A 94 9.17 -0.06 -5.87
C ALA A 94 8.81 1.43 -5.74
N ALA A 95 7.64 1.83 -6.21
CA ALA A 95 7.18 3.21 -6.12
C ALA A 95 6.99 3.68 -4.67
N CYS A 96 6.51 2.81 -3.77
CA CYS A 96 6.39 3.08 -2.35
C CYS A 96 7.75 3.38 -1.72
N VAL A 97 8.73 2.48 -1.88
CA VAL A 97 10.05 2.68 -1.27
C VAL A 97 10.81 3.85 -1.91
N ASN A 98 10.63 4.07 -3.21
CA ASN A 98 11.16 5.22 -3.93
C ASN A 98 10.55 6.55 -3.46
N LEU A 99 9.32 6.54 -2.94
CA LEU A 99 8.66 7.72 -2.38
C LEU A 99 9.13 8.01 -0.95
N PHE A 100 9.22 6.99 -0.10
CA PHE A 100 9.41 7.20 1.34
C PHE A 100 10.87 7.10 1.82
N LEU A 101 11.68 6.18 1.30
CA LEU A 101 13.02 5.96 1.84
C LEU A 101 13.96 7.17 1.71
N PRO A 102 13.94 7.94 0.61
CA PRO A 102 14.75 9.16 0.52
C PRO A 102 14.40 10.19 1.59
N LEU A 103 13.11 10.31 1.95
CA LEU A 103 12.65 11.19 3.03
C LEU A 103 13.10 10.68 4.40
N LEU A 104 13.01 9.37 4.65
CA LEU A 104 13.30 8.73 5.93
C LEU A 104 14.79 8.61 6.25
N LYS A 105 15.68 9.05 5.34
CA LYS A 105 17.14 9.09 5.56
C LYS A 105 17.52 10.10 6.67
N ASP A 106 16.81 11.22 6.73
CA ASP A 106 16.99 12.24 7.76
C ASP A 106 15.66 12.43 8.52
N PRO A 107 15.61 12.14 9.84
CA PRO A 107 14.37 12.21 10.61
C PRO A 107 13.79 13.64 10.71
N LEU A 108 14.60 14.69 10.61
CA LEU A 108 14.13 16.09 10.63
C LEU A 108 13.48 16.44 9.29
N ILE A 109 14.10 16.04 8.17
CA ILE A 109 13.51 16.22 6.84
C ILE A 109 12.23 15.39 6.74
N ALA A 110 12.25 14.13 7.16
CA ALA A 110 11.10 13.25 7.19
C ALA A 110 9.93 13.88 7.96
N ALA A 111 10.18 14.36 9.18
CA ALA A 111 9.13 14.97 9.99
C ALA A 111 8.51 16.20 9.32
N LYS A 112 9.34 17.06 8.73
CA LYS A 112 8.88 18.27 8.03
C LYS A 112 8.08 17.95 6.77
N VAL A 113 8.52 16.97 5.97
CA VAL A 113 7.85 16.61 4.72
C VAL A 113 6.57 15.82 4.97
N LEU A 114 6.65 14.76 5.79
CA LEU A 114 5.50 13.92 6.13
C LEU A 114 4.46 14.69 6.97
N GLY A 115 4.89 15.65 7.78
CA GLY A 115 4.01 16.54 8.54
C GLY A 115 3.03 17.36 7.67
N SER A 116 3.31 17.53 6.37
CA SER A 116 2.37 18.19 5.44
C SER A 116 1.10 17.38 5.17
N VAL A 117 1.13 16.06 5.35
CA VAL A 117 -0.04 15.16 5.19
C VAL A 117 -0.47 14.51 6.49
N LYS A 118 0.43 14.42 7.49
CA LYS A 118 0.16 13.92 8.84
C LYS A 118 0.48 15.02 9.85
N THR A 119 -0.44 15.97 10.02
CA THR A 119 -0.18 17.26 10.70
C THR A 119 0.17 17.16 12.18
N ASP A 120 -0.23 16.07 12.85
CA ASP A 120 0.15 15.76 14.22
C ASP A 120 1.55 15.15 14.35
N LEU A 121 2.18 14.73 13.25
CA LEU A 121 3.55 14.20 13.26
C LEU A 121 4.53 15.31 13.62
N HIS A 122 5.23 15.14 14.74
CA HIS A 122 6.25 16.05 15.23
C HIS A 122 7.67 15.52 14.98
N GLU A 123 7.92 14.24 15.29
CA GLU A 123 9.26 13.63 15.19
C GLU A 123 9.17 12.16 14.79
N ILE A 124 10.11 11.68 13.97
CA ILE A 124 10.23 10.24 13.67
C ILE A 124 10.81 9.49 14.87
N ALA A 125 10.15 8.42 15.30
CA ALA A 125 10.55 7.65 16.47
C ALA A 125 11.65 6.63 16.11
N ILE A 126 12.87 7.11 15.84
CA ILE A 126 13.98 6.30 15.31
C ILE A 126 14.38 5.08 16.16
N ASN A 127 14.02 5.09 17.45
CA ASN A 127 14.28 3.98 18.37
C ASN A 127 13.28 2.82 18.26
N TYR A 128 12.26 2.95 17.40
CA TYR A 128 11.24 1.93 17.15
C TYR A 128 11.35 1.41 15.72
N LEU A 129 10.86 0.18 15.49
CA LEU A 129 10.97 -0.52 14.21
C LEU A 129 12.43 -0.57 13.71
N ASP A 130 12.70 -0.23 12.44
CA ASP A 130 14.04 -0.08 11.89
C ASP A 130 14.29 1.38 11.51
N MET A 131 14.82 2.16 12.46
CA MET A 131 15.00 3.61 12.32
C MET A 131 13.68 4.37 12.12
N GLY A 132 12.63 3.95 12.84
CA GLY A 132 11.32 4.60 12.83
C GLY A 132 10.39 4.11 11.73
N TYR A 133 10.76 3.12 10.92
CA TYR A 133 9.85 2.56 9.91
C TYR A 133 10.06 1.06 9.66
N ARG A 134 9.10 0.43 8.98
CA ARG A 134 9.21 -0.93 8.44
C ARG A 134 8.43 -1.07 7.13
N ILE A 135 9.06 -1.66 6.13
CA ILE A 135 8.50 -1.95 4.80
C ILE A 135 7.77 -3.30 4.86
N GLU A 136 6.64 -3.43 4.16
CA GLU A 136 5.78 -4.62 4.20
C GLU A 136 5.48 -5.02 5.66
N PHE A 137 4.96 -4.04 6.42
CA PHE A 137 4.75 -4.18 7.84
C PHE A 137 3.52 -5.03 8.15
N TRP A 138 3.75 -6.04 8.97
CA TRP A 138 2.73 -6.71 9.77
C TRP A 138 3.26 -6.95 11.18
N ASP A 139 2.37 -7.35 12.08
CA ASP A 139 2.58 -7.46 13.52
C ASP A 139 3.30 -8.76 13.94
N GLU A 140 4.29 -9.18 13.17
CA GLU A 140 5.06 -10.40 13.44
C GLU A 140 5.64 -10.42 14.87
N PRO A 141 5.59 -11.55 15.61
CA PRO A 141 5.02 -12.84 15.22
C PRO A 141 3.55 -13.02 15.65
N ASP A 142 2.90 -11.96 16.14
CA ASP A 142 1.62 -12.06 16.85
C ASP A 142 0.48 -12.44 15.91
N ASN A 143 0.53 -11.99 14.64
CA ASN A 143 -0.44 -12.32 13.60
C ASN A 143 -1.88 -12.08 14.09
N VAL A 144 -2.17 -10.89 14.61
CA VAL A 144 -3.43 -10.56 15.31
C VAL A 144 -4.67 -10.75 14.44
N LEU A 145 -4.53 -10.59 13.13
CA LEU A 145 -5.60 -10.83 12.16
C LEU A 145 -5.79 -12.33 11.85
N ASN A 146 -4.80 -13.15 12.21
CA ASN A 146 -4.69 -14.57 11.92
C ASN A 146 -4.78 -14.90 10.42
N ASP A 147 -4.27 -14.01 9.57
CA ASP A 147 -4.33 -14.15 8.12
C ASP A 147 -2.96 -14.28 7.45
N HIS A 148 -1.89 -14.07 8.20
CA HIS A 148 -0.53 -14.26 7.71
C HIS A 148 -0.16 -15.75 7.68
N THR A 149 0.35 -16.18 6.54
CA THR A 149 0.81 -17.54 6.24
C THR A 149 2.14 -17.48 5.48
N ASN A 150 2.74 -18.63 5.20
CA ASN A 150 3.94 -18.68 4.35
C ASN A 150 3.73 -18.13 2.93
N VAL A 151 2.49 -17.91 2.47
CA VAL A 151 2.18 -17.50 1.09
C VAL A 151 1.55 -16.12 0.97
N SER A 152 0.74 -15.71 1.95
CA SER A 152 -0.04 -14.46 1.92
C SER A 152 -0.34 -13.97 3.33
N GLY A 153 -0.59 -12.67 3.46
CA GLY A 153 -1.06 -12.01 4.67
C GLY A 153 -1.53 -10.60 4.36
N THR A 154 -1.97 -9.87 5.39
CA THR A 154 -2.20 -8.44 5.31
C THR A 154 -0.94 -7.72 5.78
N ASP A 155 -0.32 -7.02 4.86
CA ASP A 155 0.87 -6.22 5.10
C ASP A 155 0.56 -4.78 4.65
N ALA A 156 0.92 -3.79 5.46
CA ALA A 156 0.96 -2.40 5.01
C ALA A 156 2.27 -2.17 4.24
N ASP A 157 2.23 -1.49 3.10
CA ASP A 157 3.43 -1.28 2.27
C ASP A 157 4.56 -0.59 3.06
N ILE A 158 4.21 0.35 3.93
CA ILE A 158 5.13 0.91 4.93
C ILE A 158 4.39 1.29 6.21
N ALA A 159 5.07 1.09 7.34
CA ALA A 159 4.67 1.61 8.65
C ALA A 159 5.71 2.61 9.15
N ILE A 160 5.28 3.74 9.72
CA ILE A 160 6.15 4.79 10.27
C ILE A 160 5.76 5.04 11.73
N ALA A 161 6.69 4.84 12.65
CA ALA A 161 6.57 5.18 14.05
C ALA A 161 7.01 6.63 14.28
N TYR A 162 6.21 7.40 15.02
CA TYR A 162 6.45 8.82 15.23
C TYR A 162 5.92 9.28 16.58
N TYR A 163 6.47 10.39 17.07
CA TYR A 163 5.91 11.14 18.19
C TYR A 163 5.04 12.27 17.68
N ASP A 164 3.87 12.46 18.29
CA ASP A 164 3.06 13.64 18.06
C ASP A 164 3.53 14.84 18.89
N HIS A 165 2.88 15.99 18.71
CA HIS A 165 3.16 17.22 19.46
C HIS A 165 2.89 17.11 20.97
N GLN A 166 2.25 16.03 21.44
CA GLN A 166 2.07 15.75 22.88
C GLN A 166 3.16 14.81 23.42
N GLY A 167 4.06 14.33 22.56
CA GLY A 167 5.09 13.34 22.90
C GLY A 167 4.55 11.91 22.96
N ASP A 168 3.32 11.67 22.47
CA ASP A 168 2.76 10.32 22.43
C ASP A 168 3.34 9.55 21.26
N LEU A 169 3.76 8.32 21.51
CA LEU A 169 4.24 7.40 20.48
C LEU A 169 3.05 6.84 19.68
N ASN A 170 3.07 7.03 18.37
CA ASN A 170 2.03 6.63 17.45
C ASN A 170 2.60 5.81 16.28
N LEU A 171 1.75 5.09 15.58
CA LEU A 171 2.10 4.35 14.37
C LEU A 171 1.23 4.80 13.19
N TRP A 172 1.81 4.85 12.01
CA TRP A 172 1.12 5.20 10.78
C TRP A 172 1.38 4.14 9.71
N LEU A 173 0.34 3.39 9.36
CA LEU A 173 0.32 2.39 8.29
C LEU A 173 -0.08 3.04 6.98
N ILE A 174 0.61 2.70 5.89
CA ILE A 174 0.39 3.29 4.57
C ILE A 174 0.31 2.17 3.54
N GLU A 175 -0.75 2.22 2.73
CA GLU A 175 -0.86 1.48 1.47
C GLU A 175 -0.56 2.44 0.30
N HIS A 176 0.29 2.03 -0.63
CA HIS A 176 0.69 2.79 -1.80
C HIS A 176 0.10 2.20 -3.08
N LYS A 177 -0.64 3.03 -3.83
CA LYS A 177 -1.18 2.68 -5.15
C LYS A 177 -0.58 3.54 -6.25
N LEU A 178 -0.02 2.89 -7.28
CA LEU A 178 0.56 3.57 -8.43
C LEU A 178 -0.39 3.57 -9.62
N THR A 179 -0.67 2.38 -10.15
CA THR A 179 -1.42 2.18 -11.42
C THR A 179 -2.67 1.34 -11.24
N GLU A 180 -2.89 0.81 -10.04
CA GLU A 180 -4.00 -0.05 -9.72
C GLU A 180 -5.33 0.67 -9.99
N ALA A 181 -6.20 0.00 -10.74
CA ALA A 181 -7.54 0.51 -11.00
C ALA A 181 -8.46 0.37 -9.77
N GLU A 182 -8.15 -0.61 -8.91
CA GLU A 182 -8.94 -0.99 -7.74
C GLU A 182 -8.05 -1.68 -6.70
N PHE A 183 -8.46 -1.63 -5.45
CA PHE A 183 -7.83 -2.35 -4.34
C PHE A 183 -8.06 -3.88 -4.41
N THR A 184 -7.28 -4.64 -3.62
CA THR A 184 -7.37 -6.10 -3.62
C THR A 184 -8.73 -6.59 -3.12
N THR A 185 -9.51 -7.21 -4.02
CA THR A 185 -10.83 -7.79 -3.71
C THR A 185 -10.78 -9.00 -2.77
N CYS A 186 -11.91 -9.34 -2.15
CA CYS A 186 -12.02 -10.48 -1.25
C CYS A 186 -11.77 -11.83 -1.98
N GLY A 187 -10.64 -12.45 -1.69
CA GLY A 187 -10.34 -13.82 -2.13
C GLY A 187 -11.31 -14.86 -1.56
N GLY A 188 -11.88 -14.61 -0.37
CA GLY A 188 -12.91 -15.47 0.22
C GLY A 188 -14.24 -15.43 -0.54
N PHE A 189 -14.52 -14.35 -1.27
CA PHE A 189 -15.69 -14.28 -2.15
C PHE A 189 -15.54 -15.16 -3.38
N LYS A 190 -14.33 -15.17 -3.97
CA LYS A 190 -13.99 -15.92 -5.18
C LYS A 190 -13.49 -17.34 -4.92
N SER A 191 -13.35 -17.74 -3.65
CA SER A 191 -12.76 -19.03 -3.28
C SER A 191 -13.61 -20.20 -3.75
N LEU A 192 -12.96 -21.16 -4.43
CA LEU A 192 -13.57 -22.46 -4.77
C LEU A 192 -13.88 -23.32 -3.55
N GLY A 193 -13.32 -22.99 -2.38
CA GLY A 193 -13.57 -23.70 -1.13
C GLY A 193 -14.89 -23.34 -0.44
N ARG A 194 -15.66 -22.39 -0.98
CA ARG A 194 -16.96 -21.99 -0.43
C ARG A 194 -17.98 -23.12 -0.58
N THR A 195 -18.72 -23.40 0.48
CA THR A 195 -19.99 -24.15 0.48
C THR A 195 -21.20 -23.24 0.29
N ILE A 196 -22.38 -23.83 0.06
CA ILE A 196 -23.68 -23.13 -0.09
C ILE A 196 -24.07 -22.29 1.14
N SER A 197 -23.53 -22.60 2.32
CA SER A 197 -23.76 -21.82 3.53
C SER A 197 -23.01 -20.48 3.55
N HIS A 198 -22.03 -20.27 2.66
CA HIS A 198 -21.33 -18.99 2.59
C HIS A 198 -22.08 -18.00 1.71
N THR A 199 -22.67 -16.99 2.33
CA THR A 199 -23.37 -15.91 1.64
C THR A 199 -22.68 -14.57 1.86
N CYS A 200 -22.75 -13.72 0.84
CA CYS A 200 -22.32 -12.32 0.92
C CYS A 200 -23.50 -11.35 0.88
N ALA A 201 -24.73 -11.83 1.00
CA ALA A 201 -25.93 -10.99 1.00
C ALA A 201 -27.04 -11.59 1.87
N PRO A 202 -27.78 -10.76 2.64
CA PRO A 202 -27.46 -9.36 2.95
C PRO A 202 -26.24 -9.21 3.86
N ALA A 203 -25.64 -8.01 3.97
CA ALA A 203 -24.54 -7.77 4.91
C ALA A 203 -24.94 -8.07 6.36
N SER A 204 -26.19 -7.73 6.72
CA SER A 204 -26.80 -8.01 8.02
C SER A 204 -26.71 -9.48 8.43
N ALA A 205 -26.86 -10.42 7.50
CA ALA A 205 -26.79 -11.85 7.80
C ALA A 205 -25.40 -12.26 8.30
N ILE A 206 -24.33 -11.64 7.79
CA ILE A 206 -22.96 -11.90 8.25
C ILE A 206 -22.73 -11.33 9.63
N LEU A 207 -23.27 -10.14 9.91
CA LEU A 207 -23.20 -9.53 11.26
C LEU A 207 -23.89 -10.43 12.30
N ASP A 208 -25.05 -10.97 11.94
CA ASP A 208 -25.84 -11.84 12.83
C ASP A 208 -25.22 -13.24 12.95
N ASN A 209 -24.55 -13.73 11.90
CA ASN A 209 -23.83 -15.00 11.91
C ASN A 209 -22.56 -14.95 11.06
N LYS A 210 -21.43 -14.65 11.70
CA LYS A 210 -20.11 -14.58 11.07
C LYS A 210 -19.69 -15.86 10.35
N LYS A 211 -20.26 -17.03 10.71
CA LYS A 211 -19.94 -18.31 10.04
C LYS A 211 -20.37 -18.36 8.57
N LEU A 212 -21.24 -17.43 8.16
CA LEU A 212 -21.62 -17.26 6.76
C LEU A 212 -20.47 -16.64 5.92
N CYS A 213 -19.49 -16.00 6.54
CA CYS A 213 -18.31 -15.50 5.85
C CYS A 213 -17.22 -16.58 5.77
N TYR A 214 -16.76 -16.87 4.54
CA TYR A 214 -15.69 -17.85 4.29
C TYR A 214 -14.38 -17.53 5.04
N TYR A 215 -13.98 -16.25 5.06
CA TYR A 215 -12.78 -15.82 5.78
C TYR A 215 -12.85 -16.15 7.28
N HIS A 216 -14.03 -16.04 7.87
CA HIS A 216 -14.20 -16.36 9.29
C HIS A 216 -14.30 -17.88 9.51
N SER A 217 -15.22 -18.57 8.84
CA SER A 217 -15.54 -19.96 9.16
C SER A 217 -14.54 -21.00 8.62
N ARG A 218 -13.85 -20.71 7.52
CA ARG A 218 -12.92 -21.64 6.87
C ARG A 218 -11.47 -21.21 7.00
N CYS A 219 -11.19 -19.91 6.92
CA CYS A 219 -9.83 -19.39 7.07
C CYS A 219 -9.49 -19.04 8.52
N ASN A 220 -10.47 -18.94 9.42
CA ASN A 220 -10.30 -18.51 10.82
C ASN A 220 -9.68 -17.12 10.97
N PHE A 221 -9.87 -16.25 9.97
CA PHE A 221 -9.42 -14.86 10.05
C PHE A 221 -10.27 -14.10 11.06
N ARG A 222 -9.63 -13.24 11.84
CA ARG A 222 -10.27 -12.49 12.94
C ARG A 222 -10.97 -11.21 12.48
N TYR A 223 -11.10 -10.99 11.16
CA TYR A 223 -11.57 -9.70 10.64
C TYR A 223 -12.92 -9.27 11.21
N TRP A 224 -13.92 -10.14 11.18
CA TRP A 224 -15.24 -9.84 11.74
C TRP A 224 -15.26 -9.79 13.27
N ASP A 225 -14.34 -10.49 13.94
CA ASP A 225 -14.22 -10.42 15.40
C ASP A 225 -13.70 -9.05 15.82
N ILE A 226 -12.77 -8.48 15.07
CA ILE A 226 -12.20 -7.14 15.33
C ILE A 226 -13.18 -6.06 14.87
N THR A 227 -13.83 -6.23 13.72
CA THR A 227 -14.81 -5.27 13.17
C THR A 227 -15.94 -4.97 14.17
N LEU A 228 -16.36 -5.97 14.95
CA LEU A 228 -17.48 -5.88 15.89
C LEU A 228 -17.08 -5.50 17.32
N GLN A 229 -15.82 -5.13 17.58
CA GLN A 229 -15.40 -4.63 18.89
C GLN A 229 -15.81 -3.18 19.10
N ASP A 230 -16.06 -2.77 20.35
CA ASP A 230 -16.46 -1.39 20.67
C ASP A 230 -15.39 -0.34 20.30
N THR A 231 -14.13 -0.74 20.26
CA THR A 231 -12.98 0.11 19.87
C THR A 231 -12.79 0.21 18.35
N SER A 232 -13.60 -0.49 17.57
CA SER A 232 -13.52 -0.55 16.12
C SER A 232 -14.03 0.75 15.48
N PRO A 233 -13.39 1.26 14.41
CA PRO A 233 -13.92 2.39 13.63
C PRO A 233 -15.14 2.02 12.78
N PHE A 234 -15.54 0.75 12.77
CA PHE A 234 -16.65 0.25 11.95
C PHE A 234 -17.98 0.27 12.72
N ASP A 235 -18.93 1.06 12.25
CA ASP A 235 -20.29 1.05 12.76
C ASP A 235 -21.10 -0.13 12.18
N ALA A 236 -21.61 -0.99 13.06
CA ALA A 236 -22.40 -2.16 12.64
C ALA A 236 -23.71 -1.77 11.96
N GLY A 237 -24.31 -0.61 12.31
CA GLY A 237 -25.50 -0.07 11.67
C GLY A 237 -25.24 0.34 10.22
N HIS A 238 -24.13 1.03 9.97
CA HIS A 238 -23.68 1.38 8.62
C HIS A 238 -23.46 0.13 7.77
N ILE A 239 -22.75 -0.87 8.28
CA ILE A 239 -22.55 -2.15 7.55
C ILE A 239 -23.89 -2.83 7.28
N ARG A 240 -24.81 -2.86 8.26
CA ARG A 240 -26.13 -3.51 8.15
C ARG A 240 -26.99 -2.90 7.04
N ALA A 241 -26.78 -1.63 6.70
CA ALA A 241 -27.51 -0.94 5.63
C ALA A 241 -27.14 -1.42 4.22
N TYR A 242 -26.03 -2.16 4.04
CA TYR A 242 -25.64 -2.67 2.74
C TYR A 242 -26.42 -3.93 2.33
N ASN A 243 -26.91 -3.93 1.10
CA ASN A 243 -27.58 -5.09 0.48
C ASN A 243 -26.65 -6.30 0.32
N GLU A 244 -25.35 -6.08 0.26
CA GLU A 244 -24.32 -7.10 0.13
C GLU A 244 -23.12 -6.74 1.01
N CYS A 245 -22.26 -7.70 1.32
CA CYS A 245 -21.03 -7.47 2.07
C CYS A 245 -20.19 -6.39 1.39
N PRO A 246 -19.94 -5.22 2.03
CA PRO A 246 -19.18 -4.14 1.40
C PRO A 246 -17.74 -4.59 1.11
N PHE A 247 -17.21 -5.49 1.94
CA PHE A 247 -15.85 -6.00 1.81
C PHE A 247 -15.70 -7.11 0.76
N LYS A 248 -16.68 -7.39 -0.12
CA LYS A 248 -16.46 -8.36 -1.21
C LYS A 248 -15.59 -7.78 -2.34
N GLY A 249 -15.65 -6.46 -2.54
CA GLY A 249 -14.93 -5.70 -3.57
C GLY A 249 -13.62 -5.10 -3.07
N GLY A 250 -13.19 -3.97 -3.65
CA GLY A 250 -11.92 -3.30 -3.33
C GLY A 250 -11.79 -2.89 -1.87
N MET A 251 -12.89 -2.51 -1.21
CA MET A 251 -12.91 -2.17 0.22
C MET A 251 -12.33 -3.27 1.13
N ASN A 252 -12.22 -4.52 0.67
CA ASN A 252 -11.57 -5.60 1.40
C ASN A 252 -10.12 -5.27 1.82
N GLN A 253 -9.33 -4.64 0.98
CA GLN A 253 -7.95 -4.31 1.36
C GLN A 253 -7.90 -3.22 2.42
N LEU A 254 -8.72 -2.17 2.24
CA LEU A 254 -8.84 -1.08 3.21
C LEU A 254 -9.30 -1.59 4.57
N TRP A 255 -10.31 -2.47 4.56
CA TRP A 255 -10.82 -3.14 5.74
C TRP A 255 -9.73 -3.89 6.49
N ARG A 256 -8.97 -4.76 5.82
CA ARG A 256 -7.92 -5.55 6.48
C ARG A 256 -6.81 -4.68 7.08
N ASN A 257 -6.31 -3.69 6.33
CA ASN A 257 -5.27 -2.79 6.83
C ASN A 257 -5.76 -1.92 8.01
N GLN A 258 -7.02 -1.48 7.98
CA GLN A 258 -7.62 -0.75 9.11
C GLN A 258 -7.77 -1.65 10.34
N LEU A 259 -8.14 -2.93 10.17
CA LEU A 259 -8.24 -3.87 11.29
C LEU A 259 -6.87 -4.18 11.89
N LEU A 260 -5.80 -4.21 11.07
CA LEU A 260 -4.42 -4.31 11.57
C LEU A 260 -4.11 -3.09 12.46
N ALA A 261 -4.40 -1.88 11.97
CA ALA A 261 -4.23 -0.66 12.74
C ALA A 261 -5.01 -0.69 14.07
N THR A 262 -6.30 -1.01 14.02
CA THR A 262 -7.15 -1.12 15.22
C THR A 262 -6.62 -2.14 16.23
N SER A 263 -6.11 -3.27 15.75
CA SER A 263 -5.58 -4.32 16.64
C SER A 263 -4.27 -3.89 17.32
N LEU A 264 -3.43 -3.11 16.63
CA LEU A 264 -2.19 -2.57 17.18
C LEU A 264 -2.47 -1.44 18.18
N GLU A 265 -3.43 -0.56 17.90
CA GLU A 265 -3.86 0.49 18.83
C GLU A 265 -4.45 -0.10 20.13
N ALA A 266 -5.21 -1.20 20.01
CA ALA A 266 -5.78 -1.90 21.16
C ALA A 266 -4.79 -2.83 21.89
N SER A 267 -3.55 -2.95 21.40
CA SER A 267 -2.58 -3.89 21.96
C SER A 267 -2.10 -3.45 23.34
N THR A 268 -2.07 -4.38 24.28
CA THR A 268 -1.43 -4.20 25.60
C THR A 268 0.01 -4.72 25.61
N SER A 269 0.49 -5.24 24.48
CA SER A 269 1.85 -5.74 24.34
C SER A 269 2.84 -4.58 24.34
N SER A 270 3.90 -4.70 25.14
CA SER A 270 5.02 -3.75 25.10
C SER A 270 5.74 -3.73 23.74
N LYS A 271 5.51 -4.74 22.90
CA LYS A 271 5.99 -4.79 21.51
C LYS A 271 5.31 -3.79 20.59
N TRP A 272 4.04 -3.48 20.87
CA TRP A 272 3.21 -2.56 20.10
C TRP A 272 2.73 -1.40 20.99
N PRO A 273 3.66 -0.57 21.52
CA PRO A 273 3.35 0.42 22.56
C PRO A 273 2.72 1.70 22.01
N TYR A 274 1.96 1.61 20.92
CA TYR A 274 1.44 2.76 20.19
C TYR A 274 0.13 3.24 20.80
N LYS A 275 0.07 4.53 21.13
CA LYS A 275 -1.14 5.15 21.68
C LYS A 275 -2.24 5.30 20.64
N LYS A 276 -1.86 5.67 19.41
CA LYS A 276 -2.75 5.73 18.25
C LYS A 276 -2.10 5.08 17.05
N VAL A 277 -2.90 4.41 16.24
CA VAL A 277 -2.48 3.78 15.00
C VAL A 277 -3.39 4.21 13.85
N TYR A 278 -2.81 4.90 12.88
CA TYR A 278 -3.51 5.43 11.73
C TYR A 278 -3.27 4.54 10.51
N PHE A 279 -4.24 4.44 9.62
CA PHE A 279 -4.09 3.83 8.31
C PHE A 279 -4.33 4.87 7.22
N SER A 280 -3.55 4.84 6.15
CA SER A 280 -3.77 5.72 5.02
C SER A 280 -3.51 5.06 3.67
N VAL A 281 -4.06 5.67 2.63
CA VAL A 281 -3.71 5.34 1.24
C VAL A 281 -2.99 6.53 0.61
N VAL A 282 -1.81 6.27 0.04
CA VAL A 282 -1.16 7.19 -0.89
C VAL A 282 -1.38 6.73 -2.33
N TYR A 283 -1.69 7.66 -3.22
CA TYR A 283 -1.93 7.36 -4.62
C TYR A 283 -1.24 8.35 -5.56
N HIS A 284 -1.00 7.92 -6.81
CA HIS A 284 -0.54 8.83 -7.86
C HIS A 284 -1.58 9.94 -8.11
N PRO A 285 -1.21 11.22 -8.22
CA PRO A 285 -2.16 12.35 -8.30
C PRO A 285 -3.14 12.30 -9.49
N ARG A 286 -2.79 11.57 -10.56
CA ARG A 286 -3.66 11.36 -11.73
C ARG A 286 -4.45 10.04 -11.70
N ASN A 287 -4.34 9.24 -10.62
CA ASN A 287 -5.07 7.98 -10.48
C ASN A 287 -6.40 8.19 -9.75
N ASP A 288 -7.42 8.62 -10.50
CA ASP A 288 -8.75 8.89 -9.95
C ASP A 288 -9.61 7.63 -9.78
N SER A 289 -9.18 6.46 -10.29
CA SER A 289 -10.03 5.26 -10.31
C SER A 289 -10.31 4.69 -8.91
N LEU A 290 -9.48 5.03 -7.93
CA LEU A 290 -9.60 4.58 -6.55
C LEU A 290 -10.58 5.43 -5.73
N GLN A 291 -10.88 6.64 -6.20
CA GLN A 291 -11.68 7.62 -5.45
C GLN A 291 -13.08 7.12 -5.09
N PRO A 292 -13.82 6.40 -5.96
CA PRO A 292 -15.11 5.83 -5.59
C PRO A 292 -15.00 4.89 -4.38
N THR A 293 -14.05 3.94 -4.39
CA THR A 293 -13.86 2.98 -3.30
C THR A 293 -13.39 3.66 -2.01
N ILE A 294 -12.46 4.62 -2.10
CA ILE A 294 -12.02 5.40 -0.94
C ILE A 294 -13.18 6.19 -0.33
N SER A 295 -14.00 6.84 -1.17
CA SER A 295 -15.14 7.65 -0.71
C SER A 295 -16.22 6.78 -0.06
N GLU A 296 -16.55 5.64 -0.66
CA GLU A 296 -17.49 4.67 -0.08
C GLU A 296 -16.96 4.12 1.25
N TYR A 297 -15.66 3.81 1.32
CA TYR A 297 -15.03 3.34 2.55
C TYR A 297 -15.07 4.39 3.67
N LYS A 298 -14.80 5.65 3.37
CA LYS A 298 -14.94 6.77 4.33
C LYS A 298 -16.36 6.88 4.88
N ASN A 299 -17.36 6.78 4.01
CA ASN A 299 -18.76 6.78 4.43
C ASN A 299 -19.07 5.59 5.35
N LEU A 300 -18.55 4.40 5.02
CA LEU A 300 -18.74 3.18 5.82
C LEU A 300 -18.24 3.34 7.26
N ILE A 301 -17.05 3.91 7.43
CA ILE A 301 -16.43 4.16 8.75
C ILE A 301 -16.87 5.48 9.39
N GLY A 302 -17.85 6.18 8.82
CA GLY A 302 -18.37 7.45 9.35
C GLY A 302 -17.32 8.56 9.42
N PHE A 303 -16.37 8.61 8.47
CA PHE A 303 -15.26 9.57 8.42
C PHE A 303 -14.39 9.55 9.69
N ASN A 304 -14.17 8.37 10.27
CA ASN A 304 -13.27 8.18 11.39
C ASN A 304 -11.85 8.72 11.08
N ASP A 305 -11.24 9.40 12.05
CA ASP A 305 -9.94 10.07 11.92
C ASP A 305 -8.73 9.11 11.82
N ARG A 306 -8.93 7.82 12.09
CA ARG A 306 -7.92 6.77 11.93
C ARG A 306 -7.68 6.36 10.48
N PHE A 307 -8.48 6.87 9.54
CA PHE A 307 -8.28 6.67 8.11
C PHE A 307 -8.18 8.00 7.35
N PHE A 308 -7.20 8.11 6.46
CA PHE A 308 -7.11 9.24 5.53
C PHE A 308 -6.34 8.84 4.25
N GLU A 309 -6.32 9.73 3.28
CA GLU A 309 -5.68 9.52 1.98
C GLU A 309 -4.99 10.80 1.51
N PHE A 310 -3.98 10.62 0.66
CA PHE A 310 -3.29 11.73 0.03
C PHE A 310 -2.64 11.31 -1.28
N SER A 311 -2.42 12.27 -2.16
CA SER A 311 -1.67 12.06 -3.39
C SER A 311 -0.17 12.25 -3.15
N SER A 312 0.67 11.50 -3.86
CA SER A 312 2.13 11.53 -3.67
C SER A 312 2.75 12.91 -3.93
N ASP A 313 2.12 13.74 -4.77
CA ASP A 313 2.60 15.08 -5.10
C ASP A 313 2.61 16.02 -3.89
N LYS A 314 1.78 15.78 -2.87
CA LYS A 314 1.85 16.55 -1.61
C LYS A 314 3.22 16.43 -0.94
N LEU A 315 3.77 15.21 -0.92
CA LEU A 315 5.11 14.96 -0.37
C LEU A 315 6.19 15.53 -1.29
N ILE A 316 6.06 15.33 -2.60
CA ILE A 316 7.03 15.83 -3.59
C ILE A 316 7.11 17.36 -3.56
N ASN A 317 5.98 18.05 -3.47
CA ASN A 317 5.94 19.51 -3.41
C ASN A 317 6.53 20.02 -2.09
N GLN A 318 6.18 19.41 -0.96
CA GLN A 318 6.76 19.78 0.33
C GLN A 318 8.27 19.54 0.38
N ALA A 319 8.78 18.49 -0.26
CA ALA A 319 10.19 18.19 -0.35
C ALA A 319 10.97 19.25 -1.15
N LYS A 320 10.41 19.75 -2.27
CA LYS A 320 11.01 20.87 -3.03
C LYS A 320 11.23 22.10 -2.17
N ASP A 321 10.29 22.40 -1.29
CA ASP A 321 10.33 23.60 -0.44
C ASP A 321 11.41 23.53 0.65
N ILE A 322 11.99 22.35 0.92
CA ILE A 322 13.13 22.20 1.85
C ILE A 322 14.41 22.80 1.26
N ASN A 323 14.54 22.80 -0.07
CA ASN A 323 15.72 23.26 -0.80
C ASN A 323 17.04 22.57 -0.38
N ASP A 324 16.95 21.28 -0.05
CA ASP A 324 18.12 20.41 0.19
C ASP A 324 18.65 19.84 -1.15
N PRO A 325 19.97 19.88 -1.43
CA PRO A 325 20.50 19.40 -2.71
C PRO A 325 20.24 17.93 -3.03
N GLU A 326 20.40 17.02 -2.07
CA GLU A 326 20.17 15.58 -2.29
C GLU A 326 18.68 15.32 -2.50
N LEU A 327 17.83 15.99 -1.72
CA LEU A 327 16.38 15.89 -1.84
C LEU A 327 15.90 16.43 -3.19
N ASN A 328 16.46 17.54 -3.67
CA ASN A 328 16.15 18.09 -4.99
C ASN A 328 16.53 17.15 -6.14
N GLU A 329 17.62 16.40 -6.01
CA GLU A 329 17.99 15.36 -6.97
C GLU A 329 16.96 14.22 -6.97
N TRP A 330 16.60 13.73 -5.79
CA TRP A 330 15.57 12.71 -5.66
C TRP A 330 14.22 13.17 -6.22
N VAL A 331 13.75 14.38 -5.88
CA VAL A 331 12.50 14.95 -6.39
C VAL A 331 12.51 14.93 -7.92
N ARG A 332 13.57 15.45 -8.54
CA ARG A 332 13.70 15.47 -10.00
C ARG A 332 13.63 14.06 -10.59
N TRP A 333 14.39 13.13 -10.03
CA TRP A 333 14.38 11.73 -10.46
C TRP A 333 13.00 11.07 -10.30
N TYR A 334 12.34 11.26 -9.16
CA TYR A 334 11.04 10.66 -8.86
C TYR A 334 9.97 11.21 -9.80
N GLN A 335 9.97 12.53 -10.04
CA GLN A 335 9.05 13.15 -10.98
C GLN A 335 9.31 12.69 -12.42
N GLU A 336 10.57 12.56 -12.84
CA GLU A 336 10.91 12.09 -14.18
C GLU A 336 10.46 10.65 -14.44
N LEU A 337 10.50 9.79 -13.42
CA LEU A 337 10.10 8.38 -13.52
C LEU A 337 8.58 8.16 -13.35
N TYR A 338 7.94 8.86 -12.41
CA TYR A 338 6.57 8.55 -12.02
C TYR A 338 5.53 9.56 -12.49
N TYR A 339 5.90 10.77 -12.92
CA TYR A 339 4.96 11.83 -13.32
C TYR A 339 5.10 12.19 -14.81
N PHE A 340 3.96 12.43 -15.45
CA PHE A 340 3.85 12.76 -16.87
C PHE A 340 2.73 13.74 -17.15
#